data_AF-A0A2G5EST4-F1
#
_entry.id   AF-A0A2G5EST4-F1
#
_cell.length_a   1.000
_cell.length_b   1.000
_cell.length_c   1.000
_cell.angle_alpha   90.00
_cell.angle_beta   90.00
_cell.angle_gamma   90.00
#
_symmetry.space_group_name_H-M   'P 1'
#
loop_
_entity.id
_entity.type
_entity.pdbx_description
1 polymer ?
#
loop_
_entity_poly.entity_id
_entity_poly.type
_entity_poly.pdbx_seq_one_letter_code
_entity_poly.pdbx_strand_id
1 'polypeptide(L)'
;MGMDLSTPKVRREKISERMKFLQDLVPGYNKVTGKALMLDEIINYVQSLQRQVEFLSMKLATVNPRLDFNMVATLTKDLFQSCESLSQAMTN
;
A
#
# COMPACT_ATOMS: atom_id res chain seq x y z
N MET A 1 -7.43 -0.97 -35.98
CA MET A 1 -7.73 0.26 -35.24
C MET A 1 -7.24 0.06 -33.82
N GLY A 2 -5.97 0.40 -33.55
CA GLY A 2 -5.40 0.21 -32.22
C GLY A 2 -6.07 1.17 -31.24
N MET A 3 -6.58 0.67 -30.13
CA MET A 3 -7.08 1.51 -29.04
C MET A 3 -5.90 2.30 -28.50
N ASP A 4 -5.82 3.57 -28.87
CA ASP A 4 -4.81 4.47 -28.33
C ASP A 4 -5.05 4.64 -26.82
N LEU A 5 -4.20 3.99 -26.03
CA LEU A 5 -4.18 4.03 -24.57
C LEU A 5 -3.82 5.43 -24.02
N SER A 6 -3.42 6.38 -24.89
CA SER A 6 -3.07 7.75 -24.49
C SER A 6 -4.30 8.63 -24.22
N THR A 7 -5.48 8.24 -24.69
CA THR A 7 -6.65 9.10 -24.60
C THR A 7 -7.12 9.30 -23.14
N PRO A 8 -7.60 10.49 -22.76
CA PRO A 8 -8.07 10.78 -21.40
C PRO A 8 -9.17 9.86 -20.87
N LYS A 9 -9.90 9.19 -21.77
CA LYS A 9 -10.92 8.20 -21.43
C LYS A 9 -10.27 6.91 -20.89
N VAL A 10 -9.29 6.37 -21.62
CA VAL A 10 -8.57 5.15 -21.22
C VAL A 10 -7.83 5.36 -19.89
N ARG A 11 -7.22 6.53 -19.70
CA ARG A 11 -6.61 6.89 -18.41
C ARG A 11 -7.62 6.90 -17.25
N ARG A 12 -8.80 7.47 -17.46
CA ARG A 12 -9.87 7.52 -16.43
C ARG A 12 -10.44 6.15 -16.11
N GLU A 13 -10.53 5.29 -17.11
CA GLU A 13 -11.01 3.91 -16.97
C GLU A 13 -10.05 3.09 -16.11
N LYS A 14 -8.74 3.15 -16.41
CA LYS A 14 -7.69 2.49 -15.62
C LYS A 14 -7.64 2.96 -14.16
N ILE A 15 -7.87 4.26 -13.92
CA ILE A 15 -7.97 4.79 -12.55
C ILE A 15 -9.22 4.23 -11.85
N SER A 16 -10.34 4.15 -12.55
CA SER A 16 -11.60 3.66 -11.97
C SER A 16 -11.53 2.18 -11.61
N GLU A 17 -10.86 1.36 -12.42
CA GLU A 17 -10.58 -0.05 -12.12
C GLU A 17 -9.72 -0.20 -10.87
N ARG A 18 -8.61 0.54 -10.78
CA ARG A 18 -7.75 0.54 -9.59
C ARG A 18 -8.49 1.01 -8.36
N MET A 19 -9.36 2.01 -8.48
CA MET A 19 -10.21 2.44 -7.38
C MET A 19 -11.14 1.30 -6.95
N LYS A 20 -11.89 0.66 -7.85
CA LYS A 20 -12.74 -0.49 -7.48
C LYS A 20 -11.96 -1.59 -6.76
N PHE A 21 -10.78 -1.94 -7.25
CA PHE A 21 -9.95 -2.95 -6.59
C PHE A 21 -9.55 -2.55 -5.17
N LEU A 22 -9.19 -1.28 -4.94
CA LEU A 22 -8.88 -0.78 -3.60
C LEU A 22 -10.10 -0.83 -2.65
N GLN A 23 -11.31 -0.69 -3.18
CA GLN A 23 -12.55 -0.76 -2.40
C GLN A 23 -12.78 -2.16 -1.81
N ASP A 24 -12.48 -3.19 -2.59
CA ASP A 24 -12.65 -4.58 -2.17
C ASP A 24 -11.64 -5.01 -1.10
N LEU A 25 -10.51 -4.29 -0.99
CA LEU A 25 -9.44 -4.59 -0.02
C LEU A 25 -9.61 -3.88 1.32
N VAL A 26 -10.36 -2.76 1.38
CA VAL A 26 -10.46 -1.94 2.59
C VAL A 26 -11.74 -2.26 3.37
N PRO A 27 -11.62 -2.72 4.63
CA PRO A 27 -12.78 -2.95 5.49
C PRO A 27 -13.57 -1.64 5.70
N GLY A 28 -14.91 -1.71 5.62
CA GLY A 28 -15.78 -0.56 5.91
C GLY A 28 -15.94 0.46 4.77
N TYR A 29 -15.34 0.21 3.60
CA TYR A 29 -15.42 1.09 2.43
C TYR A 29 -16.85 1.42 1.99
N ASN A 30 -17.77 0.46 2.10
CA ASN A 30 -19.18 0.56 1.69
C ASN A 30 -19.98 1.67 2.41
N LYS A 31 -19.40 2.38 3.39
CA LYS A 31 -20.02 3.50 4.11
C LYS A 31 -19.42 4.88 3.78
N VAL A 32 -18.34 4.93 3.00
CA VAL A 32 -17.55 6.15 2.77
C VAL A 32 -17.98 6.79 1.46
N THR A 33 -18.53 8.02 1.53
CA THR A 33 -18.94 8.77 0.34
C THR A 33 -17.85 9.75 -0.07
N GLY A 34 -17.13 9.48 -1.16
CA GLY A 34 -16.18 10.42 -1.77
C GLY A 34 -14.78 9.83 -2.03
N LYS A 35 -14.15 10.26 -3.14
CA LYS A 35 -12.84 9.74 -3.57
C LYS A 35 -11.69 10.11 -2.64
N ALA A 36 -11.72 11.29 -2.03
CA ALA A 36 -10.67 11.72 -1.08
C ALA A 36 -10.74 10.89 0.21
N LEU A 37 -11.92 10.83 0.83
CA LEU A 37 -12.15 10.04 2.04
C LEU A 37 -11.85 8.54 1.83
N MET A 38 -12.10 8.01 0.64
CA MET A 38 -11.69 6.64 0.30
C MET A 38 -10.17 6.44 0.40
N LEU A 39 -9.40 7.40 -0.12
CA LEU A 39 -7.93 7.34 -0.05
C LEU A 39 -7.44 7.49 1.38
N ASP A 40 -8.09 8.32 2.19
CA ASP A 40 -7.78 8.46 3.62
C ASP A 40 -8.01 7.15 4.38
N GLU A 41 -9.13 6.46 4.12
CA GLU A 41 -9.40 5.16 4.74
C GLU A 41 -8.42 4.06 4.29
N ILE A 42 -7.96 4.11 3.03
CA ILE A 42 -6.88 3.22 2.57
C ILE A 42 -5.60 3.48 3.35
N ILE A 43 -5.20 4.75 3.52
CA ILE A 43 -4.00 5.13 4.28
C ILE A 43 -4.14 4.66 5.73
N ASN A 44 -5.29 4.90 6.35
CA ASN A 44 -5.60 4.46 7.72
C ASN A 44 -5.48 2.94 7.85
N TYR A 45 -6.02 2.18 6.89
CA TYR A 45 -5.95 0.73 6.90
C TYR A 45 -4.51 0.22 6.77
N VAL A 46 -3.72 0.75 5.84
CA VAL A 46 -2.29 0.39 5.68
C VAL A 46 -1.51 0.66 6.96
N GLN A 47 -1.68 1.83 7.57
CA GLN A 47 -1.02 2.16 8.84
C GLN A 47 -1.45 1.23 9.98
N SER A 48 -2.73 0.84 10.01
CA SER A 48 -3.24 -0.12 10.99
C SER A 48 -2.59 -1.50 10.85
N LEU A 49 -2.35 -1.95 9.61
CA LEU A 49 -1.68 -3.20 9.31
C LEU A 49 -0.19 -3.15 9.72
N GLN A 50 0.50 -2.04 9.44
CA GLN A 50 1.89 -1.84 9.87
C GLN A 50 2.02 -1.95 11.40
N ARG A 51 1.13 -1.29 12.16
CA ARG A 51 1.11 -1.41 13.63
C ARG A 51 0.82 -2.82 14.12
N GLN A 52 -0.08 -3.55 13.45
CA GLN A 52 -0.37 -4.94 13.79
C GLN A 52 0.87 -5.84 13.58
N VAL A 53 1.59 -5.65 12.48
CA VAL A 53 2.83 -6.38 12.20
C VAL A 53 3.88 -6.06 13.26
N GLU A 54 4.10 -4.78 13.58
CA GLU A 54 5.04 -4.36 14.63
C GLU A 54 4.71 -5.00 15.98
N PHE A 55 3.44 -4.94 16.39
CA PHE A 55 2.99 -5.52 17.64
C PHE A 55 3.20 -7.04 17.70
N LEU A 56 2.90 -7.75 16.61
CA LEU A 56 3.10 -9.20 16.52
C LEU A 56 4.59 -9.56 16.52
N SER A 57 5.43 -8.80 15.83
CA SER A 57 6.88 -8.96 15.85
C SER A 57 7.44 -8.79 17.25
N MET A 58 7.01 -7.76 17.99
CA MET A 58 7.42 -7.55 19.37
C MET A 58 6.98 -8.71 20.28
N LYS A 59 5.73 -9.16 20.15
CA LYS A 59 5.27 -10.36 20.89
C LYS A 59 6.10 -11.59 20.55
N LEU A 60 6.45 -11.79 19.28
CA LEU A 60 7.28 -12.91 18.86
C LEU A 60 8.70 -12.82 19.44
N ALA A 61 9.27 -11.62 19.51
CA ALA A 61 10.58 -11.37 20.12
C ALA A 61 10.59 -11.74 21.61
N THR A 62 9.50 -11.50 22.34
CA THR A 62 9.39 -11.91 23.76
C THR A 62 9.39 -13.43 23.96
N VAL A 63 8.89 -14.19 22.99
CA VAL A 63 8.86 -15.67 23.07
C VAL A 63 10.07 -16.32 22.37
N ASN A 64 10.73 -15.62 21.45
CA ASN A 64 11.95 -16.05 20.79
C ASN A 64 12.83 -14.85 20.35
N PRO A 65 13.71 -14.34 21.23
CA PRO A 65 14.46 -13.10 21.00
C PRO A 65 15.51 -13.16 19.88
N ARG A 66 15.78 -14.36 19.31
CA ARG A 66 16.73 -14.51 18.19
C ARG A 66 16.15 -14.14 16.83
N LEU A 67 14.83 -14.10 16.67
CA LEU A 67 14.16 -13.88 15.38
C LEU A 67 13.96 -12.39 15.03
N ASP A 68 13.96 -11.51 16.04
CA ASP A 68 13.59 -10.09 15.91
C ASP A 68 14.56 -9.29 15.02
N PHE A 69 15.86 -9.46 15.23
CA PHE A 69 16.90 -8.68 14.53
C PHE A 69 16.95 -8.88 13.01
N ASN A 70 16.60 -10.07 12.52
CA ASN A 70 16.74 -10.40 11.10
C ASN A 70 15.51 -9.95 10.28
N MET A 71 14.33 -9.89 10.89
CA MET A 71 13.09 -9.52 10.19
C MET A 71 12.96 -8.00 10.03
N VAL A 72 13.27 -7.23 11.09
CA VAL A 72 13.24 -5.75 11.04
C VAL A 72 14.30 -5.21 10.09
N ALA A 73 15.52 -5.77 10.10
CA ALA A 73 16.59 -5.35 9.20
C ALA A 73 16.26 -5.61 7.72
N THR A 74 15.62 -6.74 7.41
CA THR A 74 15.21 -7.09 6.05
C THR A 74 14.06 -6.20 5.55
N LEU A 75 13.00 -6.03 6.36
CA LEU A 75 11.85 -5.18 6.02
C LEU A 75 12.23 -3.72 5.81
N THR A 76 13.12 -3.19 6.64
CA THR A 76 13.59 -1.80 6.53
C THR A 76 14.41 -1.59 5.27
N LYS A 77 15.25 -2.57 4.91
CA LYS A 77 16.01 -2.57 3.65
C LYS A 77 15.09 -2.57 2.43
N ASP A 78 14.08 -3.44 2.43
CA ASP A 78 13.16 -3.57 1.30
C ASP A 78 12.32 -2.29 1.10
N LEU A 79 11.89 -1.66 2.19
CA LEU A 79 11.15 -0.39 2.13
C LEU A 79 12.00 0.77 1.58
N PHE A 80 13.26 0.88 2.01
CA PHE A 80 14.19 1.88 1.50
C PHE A 80 14.50 1.69 0.01
N GLN A 81 14.72 0.43 -0.40
CA GLN A 81 15.01 0.09 -1.80
C GLN A 81 13.82 0.40 -2.72
N SER A 82 12.59 0.16 -2.24
CA SER A 82 11.37 0.45 -3.01
C SER A 82 11.12 1.95 -3.16
N CYS A 83 11.52 2.79 -2.19
CA CYS A 83 11.36 4.24 -2.28
C CYS A 83 12.42 4.89 -3.19
N GLU A 84 13.65 4.38 -3.17
CA GLU A 84 14.73 4.80 -4.08
C GLU A 84 14.37 4.51 -5.55
N SER A 85 13.84 3.32 -5.83
CA SER A 85 13.42 2.96 -7.18
C SER A 85 12.24 3.80 -7.69
N LEU A 86 11.29 4.16 -6.82
CA LEU A 86 10.21 5.10 -7.16
C LEU A 86 10.73 6.52 -7.42
N SER A 87 11.70 6.99 -6.62
CA SER A 87 12.34 8.30 -6.81
C SER A 87 13.03 8.40 -8.18
N GLN A 88 13.80 7.36 -8.56
CA GLN A 88 14.49 7.31 -9.85
C GLN A 88 13.55 7.19 -11.05
N ALA A 89 12.39 6.56 -10.89
CA ALA A 89 11.39 6.44 -11.96
C ALA A 89 10.64 7.75 -12.24
N MET A 90 10.64 8.71 -11.30
CA MET A 90 9.97 10.01 -11.45
C MET A 90 10.88 11.10 -12.07
N THR A 91 12.17 10.84 -12.23
CA THR A 91 13.17 11.81 -12.73
C THR A 91 13.53 11.67 -14.21
N ASN A 92 12.86 10.79 -14.97
CA ASN A 92 13.12 10.53 -16.40
C ASN A 92 11.97 10.96 -17.31
#